data_AF-A0ABD2WI12-F1
#
_entry.id   AF-A0ABD2WI12-F1
#
_cell.length_a   1.000
_cell.length_b   1.000
_cell.length_c   1.000
_cell.angle_alpha   90.00
_cell.angle_beta   90.00
_cell.angle_gamma   90.00
#
_symmetry.space_group_name_H-M   'P 1'
#
loop_
_entity.id
_entity.type
_entity.pdbx_description
1 polymer ?
#
loop_
_entity_poly.entity_id
_entity_poly.type
_entity_poly.pdbx_seq_one_letter_code
_entity_poly.pdbx_strand_id
1 'polypeptide(L)'
;MTGLGKPKKPMSSFIKFMTEQNLERNKGIKYSEWLKSVGEKWKSTPYHIKKLYEDEANQALTLYKEKMMMWEKKMISEGNDDILKKINSLRKLKKND
;
A
#
# COMPACT_ATOMS: atom_id res chain seq x y z
N MET A 1 12.61 -10.39 2.07
CA MET A 1 12.13 -10.13 0.69
C MET A 1 12.71 -8.84 0.08
N THR A 2 13.85 -8.33 0.55
CA THR A 2 14.45 -7.08 0.03
C THR A 2 15.61 -7.28 -0.95
N GLY A 3 16.05 -8.52 -1.20
CA GLY A 3 17.23 -8.78 -2.03
C GLY A 3 17.03 -8.65 -3.56
N LEU A 4 15.81 -8.84 -4.07
CA LEU A 4 15.56 -8.93 -5.53
C LEU A 4 14.88 -7.69 -6.12
N GLY A 5 14.84 -6.58 -5.37
CA GLY A 5 14.26 -5.32 -5.88
C GLY A 5 12.75 -5.37 -6.19
N LYS A 6 12.00 -6.29 -5.57
CA LYS A 6 10.56 -6.41 -5.76
C LYS A 6 9.86 -5.07 -5.44
N PRO A 7 9.05 -4.52 -6.35
CA PRO A 7 8.32 -3.28 -6.10
C PRO A 7 7.44 -3.39 -4.84
N LYS A 8 7.43 -2.33 -4.03
CA LYS A 8 6.58 -2.24 -2.84
C LYS A 8 5.18 -1.79 -3.24
N LYS A 9 4.16 -2.42 -2.67
CA LYS A 9 2.77 -2.00 -2.86
C LYS A 9 2.59 -0.59 -2.28
N PRO A 10 1.97 0.34 -3.02
CA PRO A 10 1.73 1.69 -2.52
C PRO A 10 0.70 1.69 -1.40
N MET A 11 0.72 2.76 -0.61
CA MET A 11 -0.26 3.02 0.44
C MET A 11 -1.64 3.30 -0.17
N SER A 12 -2.70 2.91 0.53
CA SER A 12 -4.05 3.35 0.17
C SER A 12 -4.28 4.80 0.58
N SER A 13 -5.35 5.41 0.07
CA SER A 13 -5.77 6.79 0.40
C SER A 13 -5.82 7.04 1.91
N PHE A 14 -6.49 6.16 2.66
CA PHE A 14 -6.58 6.27 4.12
C PHE A 14 -5.21 6.16 4.80
N ILE A 15 -4.35 5.24 4.36
CA ILE A 15 -3.02 5.08 4.98
C ILE A 15 -2.13 6.29 4.69
N LYS A 16 -2.25 6.90 3.51
CA LYS A 16 -1.58 8.15 3.18
C LYS A 16 -2.04 9.29 4.10
N PHE A 17 -3.35 9.49 4.20
CA PHE A 17 -3.95 10.46 5.14
C PHE A 17 -3.49 10.22 6.59
N MET A 18 -3.56 8.98 7.07
CA MET A 18 -3.12 8.61 8.41
C MET A 18 -1.63 8.90 8.64
N THR A 19 -0.78 8.68 7.64
CA THR A 19 0.66 8.95 7.72
C THR A 19 0.93 10.44 7.85
N GLU A 20 0.23 11.27 7.09
CA GLU A 20 0.31 12.73 7.17
C GLU A 20 -0.16 13.22 8.56
N GLN A 21 -1.28 12.68 9.06
CA GLN A 21 -1.76 12.98 10.41
C GLN A 21 -0.81 12.50 11.53
N ASN A 22 0.06 11.52 11.25
CA ASN A 22 1.02 11.01 12.22
C ASN A 22 2.23 11.93 12.39
N LEU A 23 2.55 12.75 11.40
CA LEU A 23 3.64 13.73 11.48
C LEU A 23 3.40 14.74 12.60
N GLU A 24 2.14 15.09 12.82
CA GLU A 24 1.69 16.04 13.85
C GLU A 24 1.17 15.37 15.13
N ARG A 25 1.32 14.04 15.23
CA ARG A 25 0.78 13.29 16.36
C ARG A 25 1.50 13.69 17.66
N ASN A 26 0.71 14.02 18.68
CA ASN A 26 1.19 14.10 20.06
C ASN A 26 1.69 12.72 20.53
N LYS A 27 2.97 12.62 20.94
CA LYS A 27 3.54 11.33 21.38
C LYS A 27 3.00 10.84 22.73
N GLY A 28 2.33 11.70 23.50
CA GLY A 28 1.73 11.37 24.79
C GLY A 28 0.41 10.58 24.72
N ILE A 29 -0.26 10.56 23.56
CA ILE A 29 -1.50 9.78 23.40
C ILE A 29 -1.21 8.35 22.94
N LYS A 30 -2.00 7.41 23.45
CA LYS A 30 -1.90 6.01 23.07
C LYS A 30 -2.20 5.86 21.59
N TYR A 31 -1.39 5.08 20.88
CA TYR A 31 -1.52 4.91 19.43
C TYR A 31 -2.92 4.42 19.02
N SER A 32 -3.54 3.53 19.81
CA SER A 32 -4.89 3.05 19.54
C SER A 32 -5.97 4.14 19.62
N GLU A 33 -5.82 5.08 20.55
CA GLU A 33 -6.77 6.19 20.71
C GLU A 33 -6.59 7.22 19.59
N TRP A 34 -5.34 7.53 19.26
CA TRP A 34 -5.02 8.34 18.09
C TRP A 34 -5.58 7.73 16.80
N LEU A 35 -5.40 6.43 16.58
CA LEU A 35 -5.87 5.75 15.37
C LEU A 35 -7.41 5.80 15.26
N LYS A 36 -8.13 5.66 16.38
CA LYS A 36 -9.59 5.83 16.42
C LYS A 36 -9.98 7.26 16.00
N SER A 37 -9.34 8.27 16.58
CA SER A 37 -9.58 9.67 16.24
C SER A 37 -9.29 9.99 14.77
N VAL A 38 -8.20 9.47 14.20
CA VAL A 38 -7.88 9.62 12.78
C VAL A 38 -8.93 8.94 11.89
N GLY A 39 -9.43 7.77 12.30
CA GLY A 39 -10.50 7.07 11.61
C GLY A 39 -11.81 7.87 11.58
N GLU A 40 -12.18 8.50 12.69
CA GLU A 40 -13.35 9.40 12.78
C GLU A 40 -13.15 10.65 11.93
N LYS A 41 -11.97 11.28 12.00
CA LYS A 41 -11.62 12.43 11.15
C LYS A 41 -11.74 12.07 9.67
N TRP A 42 -11.22 10.91 9.27
CA TRP A 42 -11.36 10.43 7.89
C TRP A 42 -12.83 10.26 7.51
N LYS A 43 -13.67 9.64 8.35
CA LYS A 43 -15.11 9.51 8.07
C LYS A 43 -15.79 10.85 7.83
N SER A 44 -15.47 11.86 8.64
CA SER A 44 -16.02 13.23 8.53
C SER A 44 -15.34 14.11 7.47
N THR A 45 -14.26 13.65 6.83
CA THR A 45 -13.54 14.42 5.81
C THR A 45 -14.42 14.59 4.55
N PRO A 46 -14.48 15.80 3.96
CA PRO A 46 -15.26 16.05 2.75
C PRO A 46 -14.86 15.14 1.58
N TYR A 47 -15.85 14.81 0.74
CA TYR A 47 -15.64 13.93 -0.42
C TYR A 47 -14.53 14.43 -1.35
N HIS A 48 -14.47 15.73 -1.65
CA HIS A 48 -13.45 16.27 -2.55
C HIS A 48 -12.02 16.08 -2.00
N ILE A 49 -11.82 16.19 -0.68
CA ILE A 49 -10.52 15.92 -0.06
C ILE A 49 -10.21 14.42 -0.12
N LYS A 50 -11.17 13.55 0.22
CA LYS A 50 -10.97 12.09 0.10
C LYS A 50 -10.61 11.68 -1.32
N LYS A 51 -11.27 12.28 -2.31
CA LYS A 51 -11.04 12.04 -3.72
C LYS A 51 -9.61 12.35 -4.15
N LEU A 52 -9.01 13.44 -3.64
CA LEU A 52 -7.59 13.74 -3.91
C LEU A 52 -6.68 12.59 -3.47
N TYR A 53 -6.84 12.08 -2.24
CA TYR A 53 -6.06 10.93 -1.77
C TYR A 53 -6.35 9.65 -2.54
N GLU A 54 -7.59 9.42 -2.97
CA GLU A 54 -7.97 8.27 -3.79
C GLU A 54 -7.34 8.34 -5.18
N ASP A 55 -7.37 9.49 -5.84
CA ASP A 55 -6.78 9.69 -7.15
C ASP A 55 -5.26 9.49 -7.11
N GLU A 56 -4.58 10.05 -6.10
CA GLU A 56 -3.14 9.81 -5.89
C GLU A 56 -2.82 8.35 -5.58
N ALA A 57 -3.62 7.68 -4.75
CA ALA A 57 -3.44 6.27 -4.43
C ALA A 57 -3.66 5.39 -5.67
N ASN A 58 -4.63 5.74 -6.53
CA ASN A 58 -4.90 5.05 -7.79
C ASN A 58 -3.75 5.24 -8.79
N GLN A 59 -3.22 6.46 -8.92
CA GLN A 59 -2.05 6.72 -9.76
C GLN A 59 -0.83 5.91 -9.29
N ALA A 60 -0.55 5.94 -7.98
CA ALA A 60 0.54 5.16 -7.40
C ALA A 60 0.34 3.65 -7.62
N LEU A 61 -0.91 3.17 -7.53
CA LEU A 61 -1.27 1.78 -7.79
C LEU A 61 -1.03 1.38 -9.26
N THR A 62 -1.35 2.25 -10.20
CA THR A 62 -1.08 2.04 -11.64
C THR A 62 0.42 1.92 -11.88
N LEU A 63 1.22 2.88 -11.40
CA LEU A 63 2.68 2.84 -11.52
C LEU A 63 3.29 1.59 -10.87
N TYR A 64 2.73 1.16 -9.73
CA TYR A 64 3.15 -0.08 -9.08
C TYR A 64 2.86 -1.32 -9.94
N LYS A 65 1.69 -1.39 -10.59
CA LYS A 65 1.34 -2.51 -11.48
C LYS A 65 2.32 -2.60 -12.65
N GLU A 66 2.69 -1.47 -13.24
CA GLU A 66 3.70 -1.41 -14.31
C GLU A 66 5.07 -1.88 -13.84
N LYS A 67 5.55 -1.35 -12.70
CA LYS A 67 6.82 -1.78 -12.09
C LYS A 67 6.82 -3.26 -11.74
N MET A 68 5.70 -3.78 -11.23
CA MET A 68 5.55 -5.20 -10.94
C MET A 68 5.62 -6.04 -12.21
N MET A 69 4.97 -5.63 -13.30
CA MET A 69 5.05 -6.35 -14.57
C MET A 69 6.48 -6.39 -15.11
N MET A 70 7.21 -5.27 -15.06
CA MET A 70 8.61 -5.22 -15.46
C MET A 70 9.49 -6.11 -14.57
N TRP A 71 9.24 -6.09 -13.25
CA TRP A 71 9.95 -6.93 -12.30
C TRP A 71 9.67 -8.42 -12.54
N GLU A 72 8.42 -8.81 -12.79
CA GLU A 72 8.05 -10.20 -13.10
C GLU A 72 8.72 -10.67 -14.40
N LYS A 73 8.75 -9.84 -15.45
CA LYS A 73 9.52 -10.13 -16.69
C LYS A 73 11.01 -10.33 -16.40
N LYS A 74 11.61 -9.46 -15.58
CA LYS A 74 13.00 -9.55 -15.17
C LYS A 74 13.31 -10.86 -14.42
N MET A 75 12.43 -11.26 -13.49
CA MET A 75 12.60 -12.52 -12.76
C MET A 75 12.61 -13.72 -13.71
N ILE A 76 11.76 -13.73 -14.73
CA ILE A 76 11.76 -14.81 -15.74
C ILE A 76 13.06 -14.81 -16.53
N SER A 77 13.53 -13.65 -17.01
CA SER A 77 14.78 -13.57 -17.80
C SER A 77 16.02 -13.98 -17.00
N GLU A 78 16.01 -13.76 -15.68
CA GLU A 78 17.11 -14.13 -14.78
C GLU A 78 16.99 -15.57 -14.25
N GLY A 79 16.00 -16.35 -14.71
CA GLY A 79 15.80 -17.75 -14.27
C GLY A 79 15.18 -17.91 -12.88
N ASN A 80 14.60 -16.85 -12.32
CA ASN A 80 13.96 -16.81 -11.00
C ASN A 80 12.44 -17.08 -11.07
N ASP A 81 11.99 -17.98 -11.96
CA ASP A 81 10.56 -18.25 -12.18
C ASP A 81 9.87 -18.96 -11.00
N ASP A 82 10.65 -19.72 -10.22
CA ASP A 82 10.23 -20.37 -8.98
C ASP A 82 9.72 -19.35 -7.95
N ILE A 83 10.37 -18.19 -7.87
CA ILE A 83 9.98 -17.09 -6.98
C ILE A 83 8.60 -16.55 -7.37
N LEU A 84 8.31 -16.42 -8.66
CA LEU A 84 7.00 -15.97 -9.15
C LEU A 84 5.90 -16.97 -8.84
N LYS A 85 6.16 -18.28 -9.03
CA LYS A 85 5.23 -19.36 -8.67
C LYS A 85 4.89 -19.30 -7.18
N LYS A 86 5.90 -19.17 -6.31
CA LYS A 86 5.70 -19.03 -4.86
C LYS A 86 4.88 -17.79 -4.51
N ILE A 87 5.16 -16.64 -5.12
CA ILE A 87 4.40 -15.40 -4.89
C ILE A 87 2.93 -15.57 -5.30
N ASN A 88 2.67 -16.21 -6.44
CA ASN A 88 1.30 -16.42 -6.92
C ASN A 88 0.53 -17.38 -6.03
N SER A 89 1.16 -18.44 -5.51
CA SER A 89 0.56 -19.33 -4.52
C SER A 89 0.20 -18.57 -3.23
N LEU A 90 1.11 -17.74 -2.71
CA LEU A 90 0.83 -16.90 -1.53
C LEU A 90 -0.29 -15.88 -1.76
N ARG A 91 -0.39 -15.30 -2.97
CA ARG A 91 -1.48 -14.39 -3.34
C ARG A 91 -2.84 -15.12 -3.37
N LYS A 92 -2.88 -16.37 -3.83
CA LYS A 92 -4.11 -17.19 -3.83
C LYS A 92 -4.57 -17.53 -2.42
N LEU A 93 -3.64 -17.91 -1.54
CA LEU A 93 -3.96 -18.21 -0.13
C LEU A 93 -4.62 -17.00 0.56
N LYS A 94 -4.06 -15.80 0.39
CA LYS A 94 -4.61 -14.55 0.96
C LYS A 94 -5.95 -14.09 0.38
N LYS A 95 -6.44 -14.70 -0.71
CA LYS A 95 -7.75 -14.39 -1.30
C LYS A 95 -8.85 -15.32 -0.81
N ASN A 96 -8.48 -16.41 -0.15
CA ASN A 96 -9.39 -17.42 0.36
C ASN A 96 -9.69 -17.26 1.87
N ASP A 97 -9.09 -16.25 2.50
CA ASP A 97 -9.39 -15.76 3.86
C ASP A 97 -10.13 -14.41 3.77
#